data_AF-A0A321LH89-F1
#
_entry.id   AF-A0A321LH89-F1
#
_cell.length_a   1.000
_cell.length_b   1.000
_cell.length_c   1.000
_cell.angle_alpha   90.00
_cell.angle_beta   90.00
_cell.angle_gamma   90.00
#
_symmetry.space_group_name_H-M   'P 1'
#
loop_
_entity.id
_entity.type
_entity.pdbx_description
1 polymer ?
#
loop_
_entity_poly.entity_id
_entity_poly.type
_entity_poly.pdbx_seq_one_letter_code
_entity_poly.pdbx_strand_id
1 'polypeptide(L)'
;MNSNQCECGASQVSSRRDYKFIESGLDNIILKNIEVLECPQCKTVSPRIPRHNSLLRTIALALIAKPYPLSGPEIKYLRKFLAMTQEEFAKYVSADTAVISRWENDVQPVGPQSDRLIRLIALGLGEGLKEKAASIIRMFENLHESRKKIRVTVQPETNEYDYEAA
;
A
#
# COMPACT_ATOMS: atom_id res chain seq x y z
N MET A 1 -9.27 30.25 -0.41
CA MET A 1 -8.79 29.76 0.90
C MET A 1 -7.28 29.66 0.83
N ASN A 2 -6.57 30.25 1.79
CA ASN A 2 -5.10 30.25 1.78
C ASN A 2 -4.64 28.81 2.01
N SER A 3 -3.97 28.20 1.03
CA SER A 3 -3.71 26.76 1.00
C SER A 3 -2.81 26.28 2.15
N ASN A 4 -2.17 27.19 2.89
CA ASN A 4 -1.16 26.89 3.90
C ASN A 4 -1.60 27.29 5.32
N GLN A 5 -2.89 27.50 5.56
CA GLN A 5 -3.39 27.81 6.91
C GLN A 5 -3.73 26.53 7.67
N CYS A 6 -3.17 26.38 8.86
CA CYS A 6 -3.47 25.28 9.78
C CYS A 6 -4.81 25.53 10.52
N GLU A 7 -5.45 24.46 10.98
CA GLU A 7 -6.68 24.53 11.79
C GLU A 7 -6.52 25.34 13.08
N CYS A 8 -5.31 25.41 13.64
CA CYS A 8 -5.02 26.25 14.81
C CYS A 8 -4.86 27.75 14.47
N GLY A 9 -5.08 28.15 13.21
CA GLY A 9 -5.00 29.54 12.72
C GLY A 9 -3.61 29.98 12.25
N ALA A 10 -2.55 29.26 12.59
CA ALA A 10 -1.18 29.59 12.18
C ALA A 10 -0.89 29.22 10.72
N SER A 11 0.08 29.90 10.10
CA SER A 11 0.59 29.53 8.77
C SER A 11 1.57 28.36 8.87
N GLN A 12 1.43 27.39 7.97
CA GLN A 12 2.32 26.23 7.87
C GLN A 12 3.57 26.55 7.05
N VAL A 13 4.68 25.91 7.40
CA VAL A 13 5.95 25.99 6.67
C VAL A 13 6.06 24.80 5.73
N SER A 14 6.39 25.05 4.46
CA SER A 14 6.60 24.02 3.45
C SER A 14 8.06 23.56 3.41
N SER A 15 8.26 22.25 3.28
CA SER A 15 9.57 21.62 3.04
C SER A 15 9.38 20.39 2.16
N ARG A 16 10.40 20.00 1.38
CA ARG A 16 10.40 18.70 0.68
C ARG A 16 11.21 17.68 1.47
N ARG A 17 10.61 16.53 1.78
CA ARG A 17 11.25 15.43 2.51
C ARG A 17 10.59 14.10 2.20
N ASP A 18 11.27 13.02 2.56
CA ASP A 18 10.66 11.69 2.58
C ASP A 18 9.60 11.62 3.68
N TYR A 19 8.48 10.96 3.38
CA TYR A 19 7.32 10.89 4.26
C TYR A 19 6.86 9.45 4.46
N LYS A 20 6.74 9.02 5.71
CA LYS A 20 6.18 7.71 6.07
C LYS A 20 4.66 7.76 5.94
N PHE A 21 4.11 7.12 4.91
CA PHE A 21 2.69 7.21 4.56
C PHE A 21 1.82 6.20 5.31
N ILE A 22 1.68 6.45 6.61
CA ILE A 22 0.90 5.62 7.54
C ILE A 22 -0.61 5.62 7.22
N GLU A 23 -1.10 6.62 6.50
CA GLU A 23 -2.50 6.75 6.10
C GLU A 23 -2.90 5.69 5.07
N SER A 24 -1.93 5.04 4.42
CA SER A 24 -2.17 3.81 3.64
C SER A 24 -2.64 2.64 4.51
N GLY A 25 -2.43 2.69 5.83
CA GLY A 25 -2.60 1.56 6.75
C GLY A 25 -1.40 0.61 6.78
N LEU A 26 -0.30 0.97 6.11
CA LEU A 26 0.95 0.23 6.06
C LEU A 26 2.06 1.04 6.74
N ASP A 27 2.93 0.37 7.48
CA ASP A 27 4.04 0.99 8.20
C ASP A 27 5.36 0.98 7.42
N ASN A 28 5.36 0.44 6.21
CA ASN A 28 6.54 0.24 5.38
C ASN A 28 6.52 1.03 4.05
N ILE A 29 5.55 1.95 3.86
CA ILE A 29 5.48 2.80 2.67
C ILE A 29 6.14 4.16 2.94
N ILE A 30 7.11 4.52 2.11
CA ILE A 30 7.80 5.81 2.13
C ILE A 30 7.53 6.54 0.82
N LEU A 31 6.94 7.74 0.89
CA LEU A 31 6.81 8.64 -0.24
C LEU A 31 8.07 9.49 -0.32
N LYS A 32 8.79 9.40 -1.44
CA LYS A 32 10.06 10.08 -1.62
C LYS A 32 9.84 11.54 -2.00
N ASN A 33 10.62 12.43 -1.39
CA ASN A 33 10.74 13.84 -1.79
C ASN A 33 9.40 14.59 -1.99
N ILE A 34 8.40 14.37 -1.14
CA ILE A 34 7.11 15.08 -1.28
C ILE A 34 7.14 16.42 -0.55
N GLU A 35 6.26 17.34 -0.95
CA GLU A 35 6.01 18.55 -0.17
C GLU A 35 5.25 18.19 1.12
N VAL A 36 5.75 18.68 2.25
CA VAL A 36 5.15 18.49 3.57
C VAL A 36 5.02 19.85 4.24
N LEU A 37 3.79 20.18 4.65
CA LEU A 37 3.48 21.37 5.41
C LEU A 37 3.52 21.05 6.90
N GLU A 38 4.28 21.80 7.69
CA GLU A 38 4.36 21.63 9.15
C GLU A 38 3.94 22.92 9.85
N CYS A 39 3.00 22.80 10.80
CA CYS A 39 2.60 23.93 11.62
C CYS A 39 3.64 24.17 12.73
N PRO A 40 4.28 25.35 12.79
CA PRO A 40 5.28 25.62 13.83
C PRO A 40 4.68 25.67 15.25
N GLN A 41 3.38 25.93 15.38
CA GLN A 41 2.69 26.05 16.67
C GLN A 41 2.17 24.71 17.20
N CYS A 42 1.24 24.05 16.50
CA CYS A 42 0.62 22.81 16.98
C CYS A 42 1.32 21.54 16.49
N LYS A 43 2.37 21.66 15.66
CA LYS A 43 3.14 20.54 15.08
C LYS A 43 2.36 19.61 14.15
N THR A 44 1.17 20.01 13.70
CA THR A 44 0.44 19.29 12.65
C THR A 44 1.27 19.20 11.38
N VAL A 45 1.43 17.97 10.88
CA VAL A 45 2.10 17.66 9.63
C VAL A 45 1.04 17.32 8.57
N SER A 46 1.11 17.97 7.42
CA SER A 46 0.16 17.78 6.31
C SER A 46 0.93 17.50 5.01
N PRO A 47 1.04 16.23 4.58
CA PRO A 47 1.70 15.89 3.32
C PRO A 47 0.85 16.34 2.12
N ARG A 48 1.51 16.89 1.11
CA ARG A 48 0.90 17.19 -0.19
C ARG A 48 1.09 16.00 -1.11
N ILE A 49 0.05 15.17 -1.20
CA ILE A 49 0.07 13.94 -1.99
C ILE A 49 -0.56 14.22 -3.36
N PRO A 50 0.23 14.32 -4.45
CA PRO A 50 -0.33 14.45 -5.79
C PRO A 50 -0.96 13.13 -6.24
N ARG A 51 -1.99 13.22 -7.10
CA ARG A 51 -2.56 12.07 -7.83
C ARG A 51 -2.86 10.86 -6.92
N HIS A 52 -3.58 11.10 -5.83
CA HIS A 52 -3.83 10.10 -4.78
C HIS A 52 -4.25 8.71 -5.30
N ASN A 53 -5.21 8.63 -6.23
CA ASN A 53 -5.63 7.34 -6.81
C ASN A 53 -4.50 6.61 -7.55
N SER A 54 -3.63 7.36 -8.24
CA SER A 54 -2.45 6.81 -8.91
C SER A 54 -1.43 6.28 -7.91
N LEU A 55 -1.23 6.99 -6.78
CA LEU A 55 -0.39 6.52 -5.69
C LEU A 55 -0.92 5.21 -5.10
N LEU A 56 -2.21 5.13 -4.78
CA LEU A 56 -2.80 3.92 -4.20
C LEU A 56 -2.67 2.71 -5.13
N ARG A 57 -2.87 2.90 -6.44
CA ARG A 57 -2.62 1.88 -7.47
C ARG A 57 -1.15 1.46 -7.51
N THR A 58 -0.23 2.41 -7.43
CA THR A 58 1.21 2.15 -7.43
C THR A 58 1.62 1.30 -6.22
N ILE A 59 1.10 1.63 -5.03
CA ILE A 59 1.32 0.82 -3.82
C ILE A 59 0.75 -0.59 -4.02
N ALA A 60 -0.49 -0.73 -4.53
CA ALA A 60 -1.08 -2.04 -4.78
C ALA A 60 -0.20 -2.90 -5.72
N LEU A 61 0.29 -2.31 -6.81
CA LEU A 61 1.22 -2.97 -7.74
C LEU A 61 2.52 -3.39 -7.05
N ALA A 62 3.11 -2.51 -6.24
CA ALA A 62 4.33 -2.81 -5.50
C ALA A 62 4.14 -3.98 -4.52
N LEU A 63 2.98 -4.09 -3.86
CA LEU A 63 2.68 -5.21 -2.99
C LEU A 63 2.47 -6.51 -3.78
N ILE A 64 1.75 -6.46 -4.90
CA ILE A 64 1.50 -7.61 -5.77
C ILE A 64 2.80 -8.12 -6.39
N ALA A 65 3.71 -7.24 -6.78
CA ALA A 65 5.00 -7.58 -7.38
C ALA A 65 6.08 -7.96 -6.36
N LYS A 66 5.83 -7.75 -5.05
CA LYS A 66 6.80 -7.99 -3.98
C LYS A 66 7.31 -9.44 -4.00
N PRO A 67 8.63 -9.70 -3.94
CA PRO A 67 9.19 -11.05 -4.04
C PRO A 67 9.03 -11.90 -2.77
N TYR A 68 8.44 -11.37 -1.69
CA TYR A 68 8.23 -12.07 -0.42
C TYR A 68 6.74 -12.29 -0.15
N PRO A 69 6.35 -13.22 0.74
CA PRO A 69 4.95 -13.45 1.10
C PRO A 69 4.27 -12.18 1.62
N LEU A 70 2.97 -12.02 1.36
CA LEU A 70 2.18 -10.91 1.86
C LEU A 70 2.06 -10.97 3.40
N SER A 71 2.16 -9.82 4.04
CA SER A 71 1.80 -9.65 5.45
C SER A 71 0.30 -9.40 5.61
N GLY A 72 -0.21 -9.54 6.83
CA GLY A 72 -1.60 -9.24 7.13
C GLY A 72 -2.04 -7.83 6.72
N PRO A 73 -1.30 -6.77 7.10
CA PRO A 73 -1.58 -5.40 6.67
C PRO A 73 -1.61 -5.23 5.15
N GLU A 74 -0.75 -5.93 4.40
CA GLU A 74 -0.73 -5.88 2.93
C GLU A 74 -1.95 -6.57 2.32
N ILE A 75 -2.37 -7.72 2.85
CA ILE A 75 -3.62 -8.39 2.45
C ILE A 75 -4.81 -7.46 2.68
N LYS A 76 -4.85 -6.83 3.86
CA LYS A 76 -5.88 -5.85 4.24
C LYS A 76 -5.88 -4.64 3.31
N TYR A 77 -4.69 -4.14 2.93
CA TYR A 77 -4.54 -3.06 1.97
C TYR A 77 -5.15 -3.46 0.62
N LEU A 78 -4.76 -4.62 0.07
CA LEU A 78 -5.25 -5.09 -1.23
C LEU A 78 -6.77 -5.29 -1.22
N ARG A 79 -7.35 -5.85 -0.15
CA ARG A 79 -8.80 -5.97 -0.01
C ARG A 79 -9.49 -4.61 0.01
N LYS A 80 -8.98 -3.66 0.81
CA LYS A 80 -9.54 -2.30 0.89
C LYS A 80 -9.40 -1.55 -0.42
N PHE A 81 -8.31 -1.76 -1.14
CA PHE A 81 -8.09 -1.20 -2.48
C PHE A 81 -9.14 -1.70 -3.48
N LEU A 82 -9.64 -2.93 -3.31
CA LEU A 82 -10.79 -3.47 -4.07
C LEU A 82 -12.15 -3.02 -3.52
N ALA A 83 -12.19 -2.17 -2.49
CA ALA A 83 -13.40 -1.73 -1.79
C ALA A 83 -14.28 -2.88 -1.24
N MET A 84 -13.67 -4.01 -0.87
CA MET A 84 -14.39 -5.20 -0.40
C MET A 84 -14.47 -5.31 1.13
N THR A 85 -15.58 -5.83 1.65
CA THR A 85 -15.65 -6.34 3.03
C THR A 85 -14.86 -7.64 3.18
N GLN A 86 -14.62 -8.08 4.43
CA GLN A 86 -13.95 -9.37 4.66
C GLN A 86 -14.79 -10.54 4.12
N GLU A 87 -16.12 -10.46 4.23
CA GLU A 87 -17.07 -11.47 3.75
C GLU A 87 -17.09 -11.54 2.22
N GLU A 88 -17.00 -10.41 1.52
CA GLU A 88 -16.91 -10.39 0.06
C GLU A 88 -15.59 -10.99 -0.40
N PHE A 89 -14.48 -10.56 0.20
CA PHE A 89 -13.14 -11.03 -0.16
C PHE A 89 -12.96 -12.53 0.11
N ALA A 90 -13.52 -13.03 1.23
CA ALA A 90 -13.58 -14.45 1.58
C ALA A 90 -14.16 -15.32 0.46
N LYS A 91 -15.21 -14.85 -0.23
CA LYS A 91 -15.83 -15.57 -1.35
C LYS A 91 -14.89 -15.69 -2.55
N TYR A 92 -14.13 -14.64 -2.86
CA TYR A 92 -13.16 -14.68 -3.96
C TYR A 92 -11.97 -15.60 -3.65
N VAL A 93 -11.47 -15.56 -2.42
CA VAL A 93 -10.30 -16.36 -2.01
C VAL A 93 -10.68 -17.80 -1.64
N SER A 94 -11.97 -18.12 -1.58
CA SER A 94 -12.50 -19.42 -1.13
C SER A 94 -12.02 -19.79 0.28
N ALA A 95 -12.14 -18.86 1.22
CA ALA A 95 -11.79 -19.05 2.63
C ALA A 95 -12.91 -18.52 3.53
N ASP A 96 -12.95 -18.95 4.80
CA ASP A 96 -13.89 -18.37 5.77
C ASP A 96 -13.49 -16.94 6.14
N THR A 97 -14.47 -16.09 6.47
CA THR A 97 -14.21 -14.72 6.97
C THR A 97 -13.26 -14.70 8.18
N ALA A 98 -13.35 -15.71 9.05
CA ALA A 98 -12.45 -15.85 10.20
C ALA A 98 -10.99 -16.13 9.78
N VAL A 99 -10.78 -16.85 8.66
CA VAL A 99 -9.45 -17.08 8.09
C VAL A 99 -8.88 -15.76 7.55
N ILE A 100 -9.69 -14.99 6.80
CA ILE A 100 -9.30 -13.66 6.31
C ILE A 100 -8.89 -12.75 7.47
N SER A 101 -9.68 -12.72 8.55
CA SER A 101 -9.36 -11.95 9.76
C SER A 101 -8.04 -12.39 10.40
N ARG A 102 -7.78 -13.70 10.52
CA ARG A 102 -6.49 -14.20 11.05
C ARG A 102 -5.31 -13.81 10.18
N TRP A 103 -5.46 -13.87 8.85
CA TRP A 103 -4.42 -13.42 7.93
C TRP A 103 -4.15 -11.93 8.06
N GLU A 104 -5.19 -11.09 8.02
CA GLU A 104 -5.07 -9.62 8.05
C GLU A 104 -4.47 -9.06 9.34
N ASN A 105 -4.60 -9.80 10.44
CA ASN A 105 -4.06 -9.43 11.74
C ASN A 105 -2.74 -10.17 12.06
N ASP A 106 -2.12 -10.83 11.08
CA ASP A 106 -0.88 -11.63 11.22
C ASP A 106 -0.95 -12.72 12.32
N VAL A 107 -2.15 -13.15 12.71
CA VAL A 107 -2.36 -14.27 13.66
C VAL A 107 -1.97 -15.60 13.02
N GLN A 108 -2.19 -15.72 11.71
CA GLN A 108 -1.81 -16.88 10.92
C GLN A 108 -1.20 -16.39 9.61
N PRO A 109 -0.04 -16.91 9.16
CA PRO A 109 0.49 -16.58 7.86
C PRO A 109 -0.40 -17.15 6.73
N VAL A 110 -0.56 -16.39 5.66
CA VAL A 110 -1.18 -16.88 4.43
C VAL A 110 -0.27 -17.93 3.76
N GLY A 111 -0.87 -19.01 3.25
CA GLY A 111 -0.14 -20.05 2.53
C GLY A 111 0.21 -19.62 1.09
N PRO A 112 1.22 -20.23 0.43
CA PRO A 112 1.70 -19.79 -0.89
C PRO A 112 0.64 -19.76 -1.99
N GLN A 113 -0.30 -20.71 -2.00
CA GLN A 113 -1.38 -20.76 -2.99
C GLN A 113 -2.39 -19.62 -2.79
N SER A 114 -2.82 -19.41 -1.54
CA SER A 114 -3.73 -18.30 -1.19
C SER A 114 -3.07 -16.94 -1.41
N ASP A 115 -1.77 -16.80 -1.14
CA ASP A 115 -0.99 -15.58 -1.42
C ASP A 115 -1.05 -15.24 -2.93
N ARG A 116 -0.76 -16.22 -3.80
CA ARG A 116 -0.85 -16.06 -5.25
C ARG A 116 -2.29 -15.73 -5.70
N LEU A 117 -3.29 -16.40 -5.13
CA LEU A 117 -4.70 -16.14 -5.46
C LEU A 117 -5.11 -14.72 -5.08
N ILE A 118 -4.74 -14.24 -3.89
CA ILE A 118 -4.98 -12.86 -3.45
C ILE A 118 -4.35 -11.86 -4.41
N ARG A 119 -3.10 -12.09 -4.83
CA ARG A 119 -2.40 -11.25 -5.82
C ARG A 119 -3.13 -11.21 -7.15
N LEU A 120 -3.58 -12.36 -7.66
CA LEU A 120 -4.32 -12.46 -8.92
C LEU A 120 -5.69 -11.78 -8.85
N ILE A 121 -6.42 -11.92 -7.74
CA ILE A 121 -7.70 -11.23 -7.51
C ILE A 121 -7.48 -9.72 -7.50
N ALA A 122 -6.49 -9.24 -6.75
CA ALA A 122 -6.16 -7.81 -6.68
C ALA A 122 -5.75 -7.24 -8.05
N LEU A 123 -4.94 -7.98 -8.80
CA LEU A 123 -4.49 -7.60 -10.14
C LEU A 123 -5.63 -7.60 -11.18
N GLY A 124 -6.54 -8.58 -11.09
CA GLY A 124 -7.64 -8.76 -12.02
C GLY A 124 -8.83 -7.85 -11.77
N LEU A 125 -9.11 -7.49 -10.51
CA LEU A 125 -10.25 -6.64 -10.14
C LEU A 125 -9.85 -5.19 -9.87
N GLY A 126 -8.56 -4.92 -9.62
CA GLY A 126 -8.04 -3.59 -9.37
C GLY A 126 -8.12 -2.69 -10.60
N GLU A 127 -8.77 -1.54 -10.45
CA GLU A 127 -8.87 -0.54 -11.51
C GLU A 127 -7.49 -0.03 -11.94
N GLY A 128 -7.19 -0.11 -13.24
CA GLY A 128 -5.91 0.32 -13.83
C GLY A 128 -4.73 -0.61 -13.56
N LEU A 129 -4.97 -1.84 -13.09
CA LEU A 129 -3.93 -2.84 -12.86
C LEU A 129 -3.87 -3.93 -13.96
N LYS A 130 -4.98 -4.14 -14.68
CA LYS A 130 -5.14 -5.23 -15.67
C LYS A 130 -4.10 -5.15 -16.78
N GLU A 131 -3.74 -3.95 -17.22
CA GLU A 131 -2.78 -3.70 -18.29
C GLU A 131 -1.37 -4.19 -17.92
N LYS A 132 -1.06 -4.25 -16.62
CA LYS A 132 0.22 -4.75 -16.10
C LYS A 132 0.19 -6.23 -15.75
N ALA A 133 -0.96 -6.90 -15.89
CA ALA A 133 -1.17 -8.24 -15.35
C ALA A 133 -0.15 -9.26 -15.85
N ALA A 134 0.06 -9.34 -17.16
CA ALA A 134 1.01 -10.28 -17.76
C ALA A 134 2.44 -10.09 -17.25
N SER A 135 2.90 -8.83 -17.12
CA SER A 135 4.25 -8.54 -16.64
C SER A 135 4.45 -8.95 -15.19
N ILE A 136 3.45 -8.72 -14.35
CA ILE A 136 3.51 -9.00 -12.90
C ILE A 136 3.37 -10.49 -12.63
N ILE A 137 2.48 -11.19 -13.33
CA ILE A 137 2.30 -12.64 -13.16
C ILE A 137 3.60 -13.39 -13.45
N ARG A 138 4.38 -12.96 -14.46
CA ARG A 138 5.71 -13.53 -14.75
C ARG A 138 6.68 -13.38 -13.58
N MET A 139 6.56 -12.33 -12.77
CA MET A 139 7.41 -12.15 -11.58
C MET A 139 7.15 -13.20 -10.50
N PHE A 140 6.00 -13.90 -10.54
CA PHE A 140 5.66 -14.88 -9.50
C PHE A 140 6.53 -16.16 -9.54
N GLU A 141 7.32 -16.34 -10.60
CA GLU A 141 8.34 -17.37 -10.70
C GLU A 141 9.45 -17.18 -9.63
N ASN A 142 9.66 -15.93 -9.20
CA ASN A 142 10.74 -15.54 -8.29
C ASN A 142 10.22 -15.21 -6.87
N LEU A 143 9.07 -15.74 -6.46
CA LEU A 143 8.59 -15.56 -5.08
C LEU A 143 9.38 -16.42 -4.12
N HIS A 144 9.91 -15.79 -3.07
CA HIS A 144 10.56 -16.44 -1.96
C HIS A 144 9.52 -16.98 -0.96
N GLU A 145 9.83 -18.12 -0.34
CA GLU A 145 9.00 -18.66 0.76
C GLU A 145 9.29 -17.96 2.09
N SER A 146 10.54 -17.49 2.28
CA SER A 146 10.94 -16.80 3.49
C SER A 146 10.35 -15.39 3.56
N ARG A 147 9.85 -15.00 4.73
CA ARG A 147 9.41 -13.62 4.98
C ARG A 147 10.62 -12.73 5.24
N LYS A 148 10.73 -11.63 4.49
CA LYS A 148 11.66 -10.53 4.77
C LYS A 148 10.89 -9.23 4.89
N LYS A 149 11.18 -8.45 5.93
CA LYS A 149 10.65 -7.09 6.03
C LYS A 149 11.38 -6.21 5.02
N ILE A 150 10.60 -5.51 4.22
CA ILE A 150 11.09 -4.56 3.23
C ILE A 150 10.30 -3.26 3.34
N ARG A 151 10.94 -2.15 3.00
CA ARG A 151 10.29 -0.87 2.78
C ARG A 151 10.00 -0.72 1.30
N VAL A 152 8.83 -0.19 0.99
CA VAL A 152 8.47 0.21 -0.36
C VAL A 152 8.65 1.71 -0.43
N THR A 153 9.57 2.16 -1.27
CA THR A 153 9.68 3.58 -1.60
C THR A 153 8.85 3.86 -2.84
N VAL A 154 8.14 4.98 -2.86
CA VAL A 154 7.30 5.39 -3.99
C VAL A 154 7.61 6.83 -4.34
N GLN A 155 7.81 7.11 -5.62
CA GLN A 155 7.90 8.46 -6.19
C GLN A 155 6.51 8.85 -6.71
N PRO A 156 5.71 9.67 -5.98
CA PRO A 156 4.32 9.93 -6.35
C PRO A 156 4.16 10.67 -7.68
N GLU A 157 5.19 11.38 -8.12
CA GLU A 157 5.19 12.10 -9.39
C GLU A 157 5.40 11.18 -10.61
N THR A 158 6.19 10.11 -10.48
CA THR A 158 6.50 9.20 -11.60
C THR A 158 5.74 7.88 -11.52
N ASN A 159 5.13 7.56 -10.37
CA ASN A 159 4.56 6.24 -10.06
C ASN A 159 5.60 5.11 -10.08
N GLU A 160 6.87 5.45 -9.89
CA GLU A 160 7.94 4.48 -9.71
C GLU A 160 8.01 4.03 -8.26
N TYR A 161 8.41 2.78 -8.05
CA TYR A 161 8.64 2.23 -6.71
C TYR A 161 9.86 1.33 -6.70
N ASP A 162 10.45 1.17 -5.52
CA ASP A 162 11.58 0.28 -5.27
C ASP A 162 11.44 -0.40 -3.89
N TYR A 163 12.25 -1.42 -3.64
CA TYR A 163 12.30 -2.19 -2.40
C TYR A 163 13.62 -1.97 -1.69
N GLU A 164 13.54 -1.41 -0.48
CA GLU A 164 14.70 -1.24 0.41
C GLU A 164 14.63 -2.24 1.57
N ALA A 165 15.78 -2.61 2.13
CA ALA A 165 15.80 -3.38 3.37
C ALA A 165 15.19 -2.55 4.51
N ALA A 166 14.26 -3.17 5.27
CA ALA A 166 13.57 -2.51 6.37
C ALA A 166 14.34 -2.53 7.69
#